data_AF-A0A2I0TRX4-F1
#
_entry.id   AF-A0A2I0TRX4-F1
#
_cell.length_a   1.000
_cell.length_b   1.000
_cell.length_c   1.000
_cell.angle_alpha   90.00
_cell.angle_beta   90.00
_cell.angle_gamma   90.00
#
_symmetry.space_group_name_H-M   'P 1'
#
loop_
_entity.id
_entity.type
_entity.pdbx_description
1 polymer ?
#
loop_
_entity_poly.entity_id
_entity_poly.type
_entity_poly.pdbx_seq_one_letter_code
_entity_poly.pdbx_strand_id
1 'polypeptide(L)'
;MGDFNHPDICWRDNTAGHTKSRKFLECVDDNFLLQMVEEPMRKGAMLDLILTNKEELVGKVKFKGSLSCSDHEMAEFKILRAARRVCSKLATLDFMRADFDLLRDLLGRVTWEKVLEGRGAQGSWLVFKDHLLQAQELCIPTKK
;
A
#
# COMPACT_ATOMS: atom_id res chain seq x y z
N MET A 1 8.86 5.10 -0.99
CA MET A 1 8.35 6.34 -1.61
C MET A 1 7.58 7.10 -0.55
N GLY A 2 7.83 8.40 -0.44
CA GLY A 2 7.05 9.28 0.43
C GLY A 2 7.63 10.68 0.46
N ASP A 3 6.89 11.61 1.05
CA ASP A 3 7.36 12.94 1.39
C ASP A 3 8.07 12.91 2.76
N PHE A 4 9.36 13.22 2.77
CA PHE A 4 10.21 13.19 3.97
C PHE A 4 10.46 14.57 4.58
N ASN A 5 10.04 15.66 3.93
CA ASN A 5 10.13 17.02 4.48
C ASN A 5 11.53 17.44 4.98
N HIS A 6 12.57 17.13 4.20
CA HIS A 6 13.96 17.54 4.46
C HIS A 6 14.51 18.45 3.34
N PRO A 7 14.06 19.72 3.27
CA PRO A 7 14.34 20.61 2.14
C PRO A 7 15.81 21.05 2.02
N ASP A 8 16.56 20.97 3.11
CA ASP A 8 17.94 21.43 3.20
C ASP A 8 18.97 20.35 2.82
N ILE A 9 18.51 19.17 2.39
CA ILE A 9 19.39 18.11 1.88
C ILE A 9 19.81 18.44 0.46
N CYS A 10 21.12 18.56 0.24
CA CYS A 10 21.73 18.53 -1.08
C CYS A 10 22.07 17.07 -1.42
N TRP A 11 21.22 16.43 -2.23
CA TRP A 11 21.42 15.06 -2.69
C TRP A 11 22.65 14.91 -3.61
N ARG A 12 23.05 15.98 -4.31
CA ARG A 12 24.25 15.97 -5.16
C ARG A 12 25.54 15.86 -4.36
N ASP A 13 25.62 16.61 -3.27
CA ASP A 13 26.82 16.72 -2.44
C ASP A 13 26.76 15.81 -1.20
N ASN A 14 25.65 15.09 -1.02
CA ASN A 14 25.33 14.30 0.18
C ASN A 14 25.54 15.09 1.48
N THR A 15 24.98 16.31 1.55
CA THR A 15 25.08 17.18 2.73
C THR A 15 23.73 17.73 3.16
N ALA A 16 23.61 18.11 4.44
CA ALA A 16 22.43 18.76 4.97
C ALA A 16 22.80 19.78 6.06
N GLY A 17 22.07 20.90 6.09
CA GLY A 17 22.35 21.99 7.04
C GLY A 17 21.83 21.73 8.45
N HIS A 18 20.61 21.18 8.56
CA HIS A 18 19.95 20.91 9.82
C HIS A 18 20.32 19.54 10.38
N THR A 19 20.45 19.46 11.71
CA THR A 19 20.78 18.22 12.42
C THR A 19 19.79 17.09 12.16
N LYS A 20 18.49 17.39 12.02
CA LYS A 20 17.47 16.37 11.73
C LYS A 20 17.69 15.75 10.33
N SER A 21 17.97 16.60 9.35
CA SER A 21 18.24 16.19 7.96
C SER A 21 19.56 15.43 7.85
N ARG A 22 20.60 15.82 8.62
CA ARG A 22 21.85 15.05 8.73
C ARG A 22 21.63 13.65 9.29
N LYS A 23 20.88 13.51 10.38
CA LYS A 23 20.54 12.19 10.94
C LYS A 23 19.75 11.32 9.97
N PHE A 24 18.87 11.94 9.18
CA PHE A 24 18.15 11.22 8.12
C PHE A 24 19.12 10.75 7.03
N LEU A 25 20.05 11.60 6.60
CA LEU A 25 21.05 11.25 5.60
C LEU A 25 22.01 10.16 6.07
N GLU A 26 22.48 10.25 7.31
CA GLU A 26 23.24 9.19 7.99
C GLU A 26 22.47 7.86 7.98
N CYS A 27 21.17 7.90 8.27
CA CYS A 27 20.32 6.70 8.21
C CYS A 27 20.18 6.14 6.79
N VAL A 28 20.07 7.00 5.78
CA VAL A 28 20.04 6.58 4.37
C VAL A 28 21.35 5.86 4.01
N ASP A 29 22.48 6.44 4.39
CA ASP A 29 23.81 5.89 4.11
C ASP A 29 24.07 4.57 4.88
N ASP A 30 23.78 4.53 6.17
CA ASP A 30 23.96 3.35 7.04
C ASP A 30 23.13 2.13 6.55
N ASN A 31 22.02 2.38 5.86
CA ASN A 31 21.14 1.35 5.30
C ASN A 31 21.41 1.06 3.82
N PHE A 32 22.48 1.63 3.23
CA PHE A 32 22.83 1.47 1.82
C PHE A 32 21.66 1.83 0.88
N LEU A 33 20.90 2.85 1.24
CA LEU A 33 19.76 3.32 0.47
C LEU A 33 20.21 4.38 -0.55
N LEU A 34 19.69 4.25 -1.77
CA LEU A 34 19.92 5.15 -2.89
C LEU A 34 18.63 5.92 -3.17
N GLN A 35 18.78 7.23 -3.39
CA GLN A 35 17.70 8.09 -3.84
C GLN A 35 17.60 8.04 -5.37
N MET A 36 16.43 7.64 -5.88
CA MET A 36 16.19 7.39 -7.31
C MET A 36 15.60 8.59 -8.07
N VAL A 37 15.40 9.73 -7.41
CA VAL A 37 14.86 10.95 -8.03
C VAL A 37 16.03 11.85 -8.43
N GLU A 38 16.18 12.13 -9.73
CA GLU A 38 17.31 12.92 -10.26
C GLU A 38 17.05 14.43 -10.25
N GLU A 39 15.83 14.89 -10.53
CA GLU A 39 15.49 16.31 -10.62
C GLU A 39 14.32 16.70 -9.70
N PRO A 40 14.45 17.79 -8.91
CA PRO A 40 13.33 18.37 -8.19
C PRO A 40 12.37 19.10 -9.14
N MET A 41 11.07 18.99 -8.86
CA MET A 41 9.99 19.43 -9.74
C MET A 41 9.70 20.94 -9.66
N ARG A 42 10.59 21.75 -10.24
CA ARG A 42 10.61 23.24 -10.18
C ARG A 42 11.32 23.77 -8.95
N LYS A 43 12.40 24.53 -9.16
CA LYS A 43 13.06 25.52 -8.26
C LYS A 43 12.85 25.31 -6.73
N GLY A 44 12.95 24.09 -6.24
CA GLY A 44 12.54 23.72 -4.90
C GLY A 44 13.29 22.49 -4.43
N ALA A 45 13.15 22.17 -3.15
CA ALA A 45 13.84 21.04 -2.57
C ALA A 45 13.18 19.71 -2.95
N MET A 46 13.98 18.65 -3.04
CA MET A 46 13.51 17.30 -3.30
C MET A 46 12.98 16.68 -2.00
N LEU A 47 11.66 16.77 -1.79
CA LEU A 47 10.99 16.29 -0.57
C LEU A 47 10.40 14.89 -0.74
N ASP A 48 9.87 14.61 -1.93
CA ASP A 48 9.38 13.30 -2.32
C ASP A 48 10.54 12.40 -2.75
N LEU A 49 10.81 11.35 -1.98
CA LEU A 49 11.95 10.46 -2.20
C LEU A 49 11.50 9.05 -2.60
N ILE A 50 12.29 8.43 -3.47
CA ILE A 50 12.19 7.01 -3.82
C ILE A 50 13.50 6.37 -3.40
N LEU A 51 13.51 5.79 -2.20
CA LEU A 51 14.67 5.09 -1.65
C LEU A 51 14.63 3.60 -2.03
N THR A 52 15.77 3.06 -2.45
CA THR A 52 15.97 1.63 -2.73
C THR A 52 17.36 1.19 -2.29
N ASN A 53 17.53 -0.06 -1.83
CA ASN A 53 18.85 -0.63 -1.58
C ASN A 53 19.46 -1.33 -2.81
N LYS A 54 18.75 -1.28 -3.95
CA LYS A 54 19.16 -1.86 -5.23
C LYS A 54 18.68 -0.97 -6.37
N GLU A 55 19.62 -0.35 -7.05
CA GLU A 55 19.37 0.64 -8.10
C GLU A 55 18.56 0.02 -9.25
N GLU A 56 18.88 -1.22 -9.63
CA GLU A 56 18.26 -1.93 -10.74
C GLU A 56 16.78 -2.32 -10.50
N LEU A 57 16.29 -2.22 -9.26
CA LEU A 57 14.89 -2.51 -8.95
C LEU A 57 13.95 -1.38 -9.35
N VAL A 58 14.43 -0.14 -9.45
CA VAL A 58 13.58 1.02 -9.73
C VAL A 58 13.97 1.59 -11.09
N GLY A 59 13.09 1.44 -12.07
CA GLY A 59 13.33 1.92 -13.42
C GLY A 59 12.30 2.96 -13.87
N LYS A 60 12.70 3.84 -14.79
CA LYS A 60 11.80 4.78 -15.52
C LYS A 60 11.04 5.71 -14.58
N VAL A 61 11.74 6.34 -13.63
CA VAL A 61 11.15 7.42 -12.82
C VAL A 61 10.83 8.60 -13.74
N LYS A 62 9.59 9.06 -13.70
CA LYS A 62 9.05 10.17 -14.49
C LYS A 62 8.05 10.93 -13.65
N PHE A 63 7.86 12.20 -13.96
CA PHE A 63 6.84 13.02 -13.32
C PHE A 63 5.73 13.37 -14.31
N LYS A 64 4.47 13.31 -13.85
CA LYS A 64 3.28 13.38 -14.70
C LYS A 64 2.40 14.61 -14.47
N GLY A 65 2.97 15.66 -13.87
CA GLY A 65 2.23 16.85 -13.44
C GLY A 65 1.45 16.62 -12.14
N SER A 66 0.85 17.69 -11.63
CA SER A 66 0.10 17.64 -10.37
C SER A 66 -1.30 17.07 -10.56
N LEU A 67 -1.78 16.36 -9.52
CA LEU A 67 -3.18 15.99 -9.43
C LEU A 67 -3.98 17.16 -8.88
N SER A 68 -4.89 17.71 -9.70
CA SER A 68 -5.76 18.83 -9.29
C SER A 68 -4.93 20.04 -8.82
N CYS A 69 -5.34 20.70 -7.74
CA CYS A 69 -4.66 21.84 -7.12
C CYS A 69 -3.49 21.44 -6.19
N SER A 70 -3.02 20.19 -6.23
CA SER A 70 -1.85 19.80 -5.43
C SER A 70 -0.60 20.52 -5.91
N ASP A 71 0.24 20.91 -4.95
CA ASP A 71 1.58 21.41 -5.13
C ASP A 71 2.63 20.30 -5.33
N HIS A 72 2.25 19.04 -5.09
CA HIS A 72 3.05 17.87 -5.44
C HIS A 72 2.73 17.38 -6.85
N GLU A 73 3.76 17.01 -7.62
CA GLU A 73 3.55 16.29 -8.88
C GLU A 73 3.61 14.76 -8.70
N MET A 74 2.87 14.06 -9.55
CA MET A 74 2.82 12.60 -9.51
C MET A 74 4.12 12.00 -10.01
N ALA A 75 4.77 11.19 -9.18
CA ALA A 75 5.87 10.31 -9.58
C ALA A 75 5.32 8.99 -10.17
N GLU A 76 5.74 8.66 -11.38
CA GLU A 76 5.53 7.37 -12.02
C GLU A 76 6.88 6.64 -12.15
N PHE A 77 6.97 5.42 -11.65
CA PHE A 77 8.15 4.57 -11.79
C PHE A 77 7.76 3.11 -11.89
N LYS A 78 8.70 2.25 -12.27
CA LYS A 78 8.50 0.80 -12.37
C LYS A 78 9.38 0.09 -11.36
N ILE A 79 8.78 -0.82 -10.60
CA ILE A 79 9.52 -1.79 -9.80
C ILE A 79 9.81 -2.98 -10.71
N LEU A 80 11.07 -3.11 -11.11
CA LEU A 80 11.57 -4.20 -11.94
C LEU A 80 11.79 -5.43 -11.07
N ARG A 81 11.13 -6.54 -11.42
CA ARG A 81 11.31 -7.82 -10.74
C ARG A 81 11.41 -8.93 -11.77
N ALA A 82 12.53 -9.65 -11.76
CA ALA A 82 12.66 -10.92 -12.46
C ALA A 82 11.96 -12.01 -11.62
N ALA A 83 10.63 -12.03 -11.65
CA ALA A 83 9.86 -13.10 -11.06
C ALA A 83 8.99 -13.74 -12.14
N ARG A 84 9.01 -15.07 -12.18
CA ARG A 84 7.95 -15.85 -12.81
C ARG A 84 6.66 -15.48 -12.07
N ARG A 85 5.82 -14.66 -12.70
CA ARG A 85 4.48 -14.34 -12.18
C ARG A 85 3.75 -15.66 -12.04
N VAL A 86 3.71 -16.20 -10.83
CA VAL A 86 2.72 -17.23 -10.50
C VAL A 86 1.40 -16.50 -10.60
N CYS A 87 0.69 -16.70 -11.70
CA CYS A 87 -0.68 -16.26 -11.81
C CYS A 87 -1.48 -17.17 -10.88
N SER A 88 -1.59 -16.80 -9.61
CA SER A 88 -2.73 -17.27 -8.84
C SER A 88 -3.94 -16.66 -9.54
N LYS A 89 -4.69 -17.49 -10.26
CA LYS A 89 -6.05 -17.14 -10.66
C LYS A 89 -6.86 -17.04 -9.37
N LEU A 90 -6.73 -15.91 -8.68
CA LEU A 90 -7.48 -15.64 -7.48
C LEU A 90 -8.88 -15.31 -7.97
N ALA A 91 -9.82 -16.23 -7.72
CA ALA A 91 -11.21 -16.02 -8.02
C ALA A 91 -11.64 -14.75 -7.30
N THR A 92 -11.85 -13.66 -8.05
CA THR A 92 -12.19 -12.37 -7.49
C THR A 92 -13.70 -12.33 -7.35
N LEU A 93 -14.23 -12.00 -6.18
CA LEU A 93 -15.67 -11.87 -5.98
C LEU A 93 -16.22 -10.65 -6.72
N ASP A 94 -17.42 -10.79 -7.27
CA ASP A 94 -18.15 -9.75 -7.98
C ASP A 94 -19.23 -9.14 -7.10
N PHE A 95 -18.81 -8.24 -6.20
CA PHE A 95 -19.70 -7.54 -5.27
C PHE A 95 -20.77 -6.67 -5.96
N MET A 96 -20.60 -6.32 -7.24
CA MET A 96 -21.62 -5.62 -8.01
C MET A 96 -22.85 -6.50 -8.29
N ARG A 97 -22.67 -7.83 -8.25
CA ARG A 97 -23.72 -8.83 -8.48
C ARG A 97 -24.07 -9.60 -7.21
N ALA A 98 -23.67 -9.09 -6.04
CA ALA A 98 -23.98 -9.72 -4.77
C ALA A 98 -25.47 -9.58 -4.42
N ASP A 99 -26.05 -10.65 -3.89
CA ASP A 99 -27.36 -10.60 -3.24
C ASP A 99 -27.18 -10.24 -1.75
N PHE A 100 -27.25 -8.95 -1.45
CA PHE A 100 -27.09 -8.45 -0.08
C PHE A 100 -28.28 -8.77 0.83
N ASP A 101 -29.46 -8.99 0.27
CA ASP A 101 -30.64 -9.32 1.07
C ASP A 101 -30.57 -10.77 1.52
N LEU A 102 -30.15 -11.69 0.65
CA LEU A 102 -29.85 -13.06 1.02
C LEU A 102 -28.70 -13.14 2.04
N LEU A 103 -27.63 -12.38 1.84
CA LEU A 103 -26.51 -12.35 2.78
C LEU A 103 -26.95 -11.92 4.19
N ARG A 104 -27.80 -10.89 4.26
CA ARG A 104 -28.37 -10.38 5.51
C ARG A 104 -29.28 -11.41 6.18
N ASP A 105 -30.13 -12.08 5.41
CA ASP A 105 -31.03 -13.12 5.91
C ASP A 105 -30.25 -14.32 6.46
N LEU A 106 -29.23 -14.81 5.74
CA LEU A 106 -28.37 -15.90 6.20
C LEU A 106 -27.68 -15.58 7.52
N LEU A 107 -27.12 -14.37 7.66
CA LEU A 107 -26.47 -13.95 8.91
C LEU A 107 -27.47 -13.65 10.03
N GLY A 108 -28.66 -13.17 9.69
CA GLY A 108 -29.73 -12.87 10.65
C GLY A 108 -30.37 -14.13 11.26
N ARG A 109 -30.33 -15.26 10.55
CA ARG A 109 -30.83 -16.56 11.03
C ARG A 109 -29.92 -17.24 12.06
N VAL A 110 -28.66 -16.78 12.18
CA VAL A 110 -27.71 -17.35 13.15
C VAL A 110 -28.07 -16.88 14.55
N THR A 111 -28.24 -17.82 15.48
CA THR A 111 -28.43 -17.51 16.91
C THR A 111 -27.09 -17.16 17.56
N TRP A 112 -26.62 -15.94 17.32
CA TRP A 112 -25.28 -15.48 17.72
C TRP A 112 -25.01 -15.63 19.21
N GLU A 113 -26.01 -15.44 20.08
CA GLU A 113 -25.87 -15.59 21.53
C GLU A 113 -25.38 -16.99 21.89
N LYS A 114 -26.00 -18.04 21.31
CA LYS A 114 -25.62 -19.44 21.56
C LYS A 114 -24.29 -19.80 20.90
N VAL A 115 -24.06 -19.28 19.70
CA VAL A 115 -22.88 -19.62 18.89
C VAL A 115 -21.60 -19.03 19.50
N LEU A 116 -21.71 -17.85 20.12
CA LEU A 116 -20.61 -17.12 20.72
C LEU A 116 -20.47 -17.35 22.24
N GLU A 117 -21.41 -18.04 22.87
CA GLU A 117 -21.41 -18.32 24.31
C GLU A 117 -20.12 -19.03 24.75
N GLY A 118 -19.51 -18.54 25.84
CA GLY A 118 -18.29 -19.13 26.41
C GLY A 118 -17.03 -18.98 25.58
N ARG A 119 -17.07 -18.30 24.42
CA ARG A 119 -15.90 -18.07 23.56
C ARG A 119 -15.21 -16.76 23.90
N GLY A 120 -13.88 -16.79 23.95
CA GLY A 120 -13.07 -15.56 23.98
C GLY A 120 -13.06 -14.85 22.62
N ALA A 121 -12.57 -13.60 22.59
CA ALA A 121 -12.61 -12.75 21.39
C ALA A 121 -12.10 -13.43 20.11
N GLN A 122 -10.96 -14.14 20.17
CA GLN A 122 -10.40 -14.85 19.02
C GLN A 122 -11.30 -16.01 18.56
N GLY A 123 -11.87 -16.76 19.51
CA GLY A 123 -12.79 -17.87 19.20
C GLY A 123 -14.09 -17.37 18.57
N SER A 124 -14.64 -16.29 19.13
CA SER A 124 -15.83 -15.62 18.59
C SER A 124 -15.59 -15.07 17.19
N TRP A 125 -14.43 -14.45 16.96
CA TRP A 125 -14.04 -13.94 15.64
C TRP A 125 -13.94 -15.04 14.58
N LEU A 126 -13.31 -16.18 14.91
CA LEU A 126 -13.17 -17.30 13.98
C LEU A 126 -14.54 -17.86 13.57
N VAL A 127 -15.45 -18.01 14.52
CA VAL A 127 -16.79 -18.54 14.25
C VAL A 127 -17.63 -17.55 13.44
N PHE A 128 -17.58 -16.26 13.78
CA PHE A 128 -18.23 -15.23 12.98
C PHE A 128 -17.71 -15.23 11.54
N LYS A 129 -16.37 -15.25 11.39
CA LYS A 129 -15.71 -15.26 10.08
C LYS A 129 -16.12 -16.47 9.24
N ASP A 130 -16.23 -17.65 9.85
CA ASP A 130 -16.66 -18.86 9.16
C ASP A 130 -18.09 -18.73 8.60
N HIS A 131 -19.05 -18.28 9.42
CA HIS A 131 -20.43 -18.05 8.97
C HIS A 131 -20.51 -16.98 7.88
N LEU A 132 -19.72 -15.91 8.01
CA LEU A 132 -19.65 -14.85 7.01
C LEU A 132 -19.11 -15.36 5.66
N LEU A 133 -18.06 -16.18 5.68
CA LEU A 133 -17.47 -16.73 4.45
C LEU A 133 -18.42 -17.72 3.77
N GLN A 134 -19.10 -18.57 4.54
CA GLN A 134 -20.12 -19.48 4.00
C GLN A 134 -21.28 -18.71 3.33
N ALA A 135 -21.79 -17.67 4.00
CA ALA A 135 -22.84 -16.83 3.43
C ALA A 135 -22.35 -16.05 2.19
N GLN A 136 -21.11 -15.58 2.21
CA GLN A 136 -20.48 -14.89 1.08
C GLN A 136 -20.38 -15.79 -0.16
N GLU A 137 -19.98 -17.06 -0.01
CA GLU A 137 -19.89 -18.02 -1.12
C GLU A 137 -21.25 -18.26 -1.80
N LEU A 138 -22.34 -18.22 -1.04
CA LEU A 138 -23.69 -18.40 -1.57
C LEU A 138 -24.25 -17.13 -2.23
N CYS A 139 -23.84 -15.95 -1.75
CA CYS A 139 -24.46 -14.69 -2.14
C CYS A 139 -23.67 -13.89 -3.18
N ILE A 140 -22.37 -14.15 -3.32
CA ILE A 140 -21.47 -13.33 -4.14
C ILE A 140 -20.81 -14.19 -5.22
N PRO A 141 -21.18 -14.00 -6.50
CA PRO A 141 -20.57 -14.76 -7.59
C PRO A 141 -19.13 -14.33 -7.80
N THR A 142 -18.33 -15.18 -8.44
CA THR A 142 -16.97 -14.84 -8.88
C THR A 142 -17.01 -14.12 -10.22
N LYS A 143 -16.10 -13.16 -10.40
CA LYS A 143 -15.85 -12.50 -11.69
C LYS A 143 -15.40 -13.56 -12.69
N LYS A 144 -16.06 -13.57 -13.85
CA LYS A 144 -15.70 -14.41 -15.00
C LYS A 144 -14.44 -13.88 -15.69
#